data_AF-A0A4U9DAW4-F1
#
_entry.id   AF-A0A4U9DAW4-F1
#
_cell.length_a   1.000
_cell.length_b   1.000
_cell.length_c   1.000
_cell.angle_alpha   90.00
_cell.angle_beta   90.00
_cell.angle_gamma   90.00
#
_symmetry.space_group_name_H-M   'P 1'
#
loop_
_entity.id
_entity.type
_entity.pdbx_description
1 polymer ?
#
loop_
_entity_poly.entity_id
_entity_poly.type
_entity_poly.pdbx_seq_one_letter_code
_entity_poly.pdbx_strand_id
1 'polypeptide(L)'
;MTESQPVTRSAARAVATDDKVIIAIDAGHGGQDPGAIGPDGTKEKNVTIAIARKLRTLLNADPLFKPVLTRDGDYFISVMGRSDVAP
;
A
#
# COMPACT_ATOMS: atom_id res chain seq x y z
N MET A 1 -13.99 -36.68 -19.37
CA MET A 1 -13.64 -36.89 -17.95
C MET A 1 -12.47 -35.98 -17.65
N THR A 2 -12.72 -34.76 -17.18
CA THR A 2 -11.67 -33.82 -16.76
C THR A 2 -11.95 -33.51 -15.30
N GLU A 3 -11.12 -34.07 -14.42
CA GLU A 3 -11.19 -33.84 -12.98
C GLU A 3 -10.69 -32.42 -12.65
N SER A 4 -11.55 -31.65 -11.98
CA SER A 4 -11.18 -30.38 -11.36
C SER A 4 -10.44 -30.66 -10.07
N GLN A 5 -9.12 -30.43 -10.04
CA GLN A 5 -8.37 -30.52 -8.79
C GLN A 5 -8.69 -29.33 -7.88
N PRO A 6 -8.96 -29.56 -6.59
CA PRO A 6 -9.21 -28.48 -5.64
C PRO A 6 -7.88 -27.80 -5.30
N VAL A 7 -7.79 -26.51 -5.58
CA VAL A 7 -6.70 -25.66 -5.06
C VAL A 7 -6.89 -25.49 -3.56
N THR A 8 -6.27 -26.37 -2.78
CA THR A 8 -6.18 -26.20 -1.33
C THR A 8 -5.25 -25.03 -1.04
N ARG A 9 -5.81 -23.83 -0.83
CA ARG A 9 -5.08 -22.76 -0.14
C ARG A 9 -4.69 -23.34 1.21
N SER A 10 -3.39 -23.58 1.40
CA SER A 10 -2.83 -24.08 2.65
C SER A 10 -3.36 -23.22 3.79
N ALA A 11 -4.23 -23.82 4.59
CA ALA A 11 -4.82 -23.18 5.75
C ALA A 11 -3.68 -22.83 6.70
N ALA A 12 -3.55 -21.53 6.98
CA ALA A 12 -2.85 -21.00 8.13
C ALA A 12 -1.54 -21.73 8.47
N ARG A 13 -0.47 -21.41 7.74
CA ARG A 13 0.87 -21.51 8.33
C ARG A 13 0.78 -20.67 9.61
N ALA A 14 0.78 -21.34 10.77
CA ALA A 14 0.73 -20.70 12.06
C ALA A 14 1.80 -19.60 12.03
N VAL A 15 1.32 -18.35 12.10
CA VAL A 15 2.16 -17.15 12.02
C VAL A 15 3.16 -17.29 13.15
N ALA A 16 4.39 -17.67 12.80
CA ALA A 16 5.49 -17.61 13.75
C ALA A 16 5.54 -16.18 14.24
N THR A 17 5.83 -15.98 15.53
CA THR A 17 5.82 -14.68 16.21
C THR A 17 6.77 -13.62 15.63
N ASP A 18 7.42 -13.91 14.50
CA ASP A 18 8.36 -13.07 13.75
C ASP A 18 7.85 -12.71 12.33
N ASP A 19 6.78 -13.33 11.83
CA ASP A 19 6.24 -13.09 10.49
C ASP A 19 5.21 -11.94 10.50
N LYS A 20 5.70 -10.71 10.54
CA LYS A 20 4.83 -9.53 10.35
C LYS A 20 4.11 -9.58 9.01
N VAL A 21 2.82 -9.25 9.00
CA VAL A 21 2.06 -9.04 7.77
C VAL A 21 2.52 -7.71 7.15
N ILE A 22 3.11 -7.80 5.97
CA ILE A 22 3.58 -6.62 5.24
C ILE A 22 2.40 -6.00 4.48
N ILE A 23 2.19 -4.71 4.67
CA ILE A 23 1.10 -3.96 4.02
C ILE A 23 1.71 -2.86 3.16
N ALA A 24 1.65 -3.02 1.84
CA ALA A 24 1.95 -1.94 0.91
C ALA A 24 0.82 -0.91 0.92
N ILE A 25 1.16 0.37 1.10
CA ILE A 25 0.23 1.50 1.11
C ILE A 25 0.62 2.40 -0.05
N ASP A 26 -0.23 2.43 -1.07
CA ASP A 26 0.00 3.27 -2.24
C ASP A 26 -0.57 4.68 -2.06
N ALA A 27 0.31 5.67 -1.96
CA ALA A 27 -0.09 7.07 -1.99
C ALA A 27 -0.15 7.53 -3.45
N GLY A 28 -1.35 7.55 -4.03
CA GLY A 28 -1.54 7.94 -5.43
C GLY A 28 -0.99 9.33 -5.79
N HIS A 29 -0.63 9.50 -7.07
CA HIS A 29 -0.06 10.72 -7.67
C HIS A 29 1.28 11.13 -7.04
N GLY A 30 1.74 12.37 -7.26
CA GLY A 30 2.99 12.89 -6.71
C GLY A 30 3.86 13.58 -7.75
N GLY A 31 4.74 14.48 -7.29
CA GLY A 31 5.61 15.27 -8.15
C GLY A 31 4.80 16.13 -9.12
N GLN A 32 5.03 15.93 -10.43
CA GLN A 32 4.36 16.67 -11.49
C GLN A 32 2.93 16.22 -11.76
N ASP A 33 2.51 15.08 -11.23
CA ASP A 33 1.14 14.61 -11.30
C ASP A 33 0.39 15.06 -10.03
N PRO A 34 -0.47 16.08 -10.08
CA PRO A 34 -1.24 16.53 -8.93
C PRO A 34 -2.42 15.60 -8.59
N GLY A 35 -2.81 14.73 -9.52
CA GLY A 35 -4.12 14.08 -9.53
C GLY A 35 -5.26 15.10 -9.70
N ALA A 36 -6.44 14.76 -9.17
CA ALA A 36 -7.58 15.66 -9.17
C ALA A 36 -7.29 16.98 -8.42
N ILE A 37 -7.86 18.07 -8.91
CA ILE A 37 -7.79 19.40 -8.28
C ILE A 37 -9.20 19.79 -7.84
N GLY A 38 -9.38 19.99 -6.55
CA GLY A 38 -10.65 20.42 -5.96
C GLY A 38 -10.93 21.91 -6.21
N PRO A 39 -12.16 22.37 -5.89
CA PRO A 39 -12.60 23.76 -6.15
C PRO A 39 -11.68 24.84 -5.58
N ASP A 40 -11.09 24.58 -4.41
CA ASP A 40 -10.20 25.50 -3.70
C ASP A 40 -8.71 25.28 -4.02
N GLY A 41 -8.40 24.49 -5.07
CA GLY A 41 -7.03 24.17 -5.46
C GLY A 41 -6.38 23.03 -4.67
N THR A 42 -7.14 22.33 -3.82
CA THR A 42 -6.68 21.11 -3.13
C THR A 42 -6.23 20.07 -4.15
N LYS A 43 -4.99 19.60 -4.03
CA LYS A 43 -4.41 18.58 -4.92
C LYS A 43 -4.53 17.21 -4.29
N GLU A 44 -5.05 16.25 -5.03
CA GLU A 44 -5.21 14.86 -4.60
C GLU A 44 -3.91 14.28 -4.03
N LYS A 45 -2.77 14.53 -4.68
CA LYS A 45 -1.46 14.03 -4.22
C LYS A 45 -1.10 14.40 -2.76
N ASN A 46 -1.61 15.54 -2.28
CA ASN A 46 -1.39 16.03 -0.92
C ASN A 46 -2.30 15.33 0.07
N VAL A 47 -3.54 15.02 -0.34
CA VAL A 47 -4.52 14.31 0.47
C VAL A 47 -4.11 12.84 0.61
N THR A 48 -3.75 12.18 -0.49
CA THR A 48 -3.37 10.76 -0.50
C THR A 48 -2.16 10.48 0.40
N ILE A 49 -1.10 11.30 0.32
CA ILE A 49 0.09 11.11 1.17
C ILE A 49 -0.18 11.38 2.65
N ALA A 50 -1.05 12.35 2.96
CA ALA A 50 -1.44 12.62 4.35
C ALA A 50 -2.21 11.43 4.94
N ILE A 51 -3.16 10.87 4.20
CA ILE A 51 -3.91 9.67 4.62
C ILE A 51 -2.97 8.47 4.74
N ALA A 52 -2.10 8.24 3.76
CA ALA A 52 -1.16 7.11 3.77
C ALA A 52 -0.23 7.13 4.99
N ARG A 53 0.32 8.30 5.35
CA ARG A 53 1.14 8.46 6.56
C ARG A 53 0.36 8.22 7.85
N LYS A 54 -0.89 8.69 7.91
CA LYS A 54 -1.77 8.42 9.05
C LYS A 54 -2.04 6.93 9.19
N LEU A 55 -2.35 6.24 8.08
CA LEU A 55 -2.56 4.79 8.06
C LEU A 55 -1.30 4.02 8.48
N ARG A 56 -0.12 4.40 7.96
CA ARG A 56 1.16 3.82 8.38
C ARG A 56 1.36 3.94 9.90
N THR A 57 1.04 5.11 10.45
CA THR A 57 1.18 5.36 11.91
C THR A 57 0.27 4.45 12.72
N LEU A 58 -0.98 4.27 12.29
CA LEU A 58 -1.94 3.38 12.94
C LEU A 58 -1.51 1.92 12.85
N LEU A 59 -1.04 1.46 11.68
CA LEU A 59 -0.57 0.09 11.49
C LEU A 59 0.72 -0.21 12.26
N ASN A 60 1.63 0.76 12.37
CA ASN A 60 2.85 0.61 13.18
C ASN A 60 2.59 0.45 14.68
N ALA A 61 1.40 0.81 15.17
CA ALA A 61 1.02 0.63 16.58
C ALA A 61 0.70 -0.83 16.92
N ASP A 62 0.44 -1.67 15.91
CA ASP A 62 0.19 -3.09 16.07
C ASP A 62 1.43 -3.90 15.66
N PRO A 63 2.03 -4.70 16.56
CA PRO A 63 3.24 -5.46 16.26
C PRO A 63 3.06 -6.50 15.13
N LEU A 64 1.81 -6.87 14.80
CA LEU A 64 1.50 -7.79 13.70
C LEU A 64 1.82 -7.21 12.32
N PHE A 65 1.84 -5.88 12.17
CA PHE A 65 1.95 -5.25 10.85
C PHE A 65 3.31 -4.62 10.59
N LYS A 66 3.70 -4.65 9.31
CA LYS A 66 4.81 -3.88 8.74
C LYS A 66 4.29 -3.06 7.55
N PRO A 67 3.76 -1.84 7.78
CA PRO A 67 3.32 -0.97 6.70
C PRO A 67 4.50 -0.37 5.93
N VAL A 68 4.42 -0.38 4.60
CA VAL A 68 5.42 0.19 3.67
C VAL A 68 4.72 1.12 2.71
N LEU A 69 5.18 2.37 2.58
CA LEU A 69 4.61 3.32 1.61
C LEU A 69 5.29 3.14 0.25
N THR A 70 4.53 3.21 -0.85
CA THR A 70 5.11 3.29 -2.21
C THR A 70 5.90 4.59 -2.39
N ARG A 71 5.47 5.69 -1.75
CA ARG A 71 6.22 6.93 -1.59
C ARG A 71 6.04 7.57 -0.22
N ASP A 72 7.09 8.22 0.28
CA ASP A 72 7.02 9.05 1.51
C ASP A 72 7.35 10.53 1.24
N GLY A 73 7.30 10.95 -0.04
CA GLY A 73 7.60 12.31 -0.47
C GLY A 73 6.74 12.75 -1.64
N ASP A 74 6.94 13.99 -2.08
CA ASP A 74 6.27 14.56 -3.25
C ASP A 74 7.10 14.35 -4.52
N TYR A 75 7.08 13.12 -5.01
CA TYR A 75 7.71 12.74 -6.28
C TYR A 75 6.79 11.79 -7.04
N PHE A 76 6.95 11.79 -8.36
CA PHE A 76 6.16 10.95 -9.25
C PHE A 76 6.66 9.50 -9.20
N ILE A 77 5.74 8.55 -9.08
CA ILE A 77 5.97 7.12 -9.34
C ILE A 77 4.99 6.68 -10.43
N SER A 78 5.52 6.11 -11.51
CA SER A 78 4.70 5.55 -12.58
C SER A 78 3.81 4.41 -12.04
N VAL A 79 2.65 4.17 -12.65
CA VAL A 79 1.73 3.11 -12.18
C VAL A 79 2.42 1.75 -12.11
N MET A 80 3.27 1.41 -13.10
CA MET A 80 4.08 0.19 -13.06
C MET A 80 5.11 0.21 -11.93
N GLY A 81 5.79 1.34 -11.74
CA GLY A 81 6.80 1.48 -10.67
C GLY A 81 6.23 1.39 -9.25
N ARG A 82 4.92 1.53 -9.06
CA ARG A 82 4.29 1.32 -7.74
C ARG A 82 4.31 -0.15 -7.32
N SER A 83 4.12 -1.06 -8.28
CA SER A 83 4.19 -2.50 -8.05
C SER A 83 5.61 -2.96 -7.72
N ASP A 84 6.63 -2.29 -8.27
CA ASP A 84 8.04 -2.63 -8.05
C ASP A 84 8.54 -2.23 -6.64
N VAL A 85 7.86 -1.27 -5.99
CA VAL A 85 8.18 -0.81 -4.62
C VAL A 85 7.40 -1.60 -3.56
N ALA A 86 6.31 -2.26 -3.96
CA ALA A 86 5.56 -3.16 -3.08
C ALA A 86 6.35 -4.47 -2.88
N PRO A 87 6.62 -4.87 -1.62
CA PRO A 87 7.40 -6.06 -1.29
C PRO A 87 6.64 -7.39 -1.48
#